data_AF-A0A812VYY1-F1
#
_entry.id   AF-A0A812VYY1-F1
#
_cell.length_a   1.000
_cell.length_b   1.000
_cell.length_c   1.000
_cell.angle_alpha   90.00
_cell.angle_beta   90.00
_cell.angle_gamma   90.00
#
_symmetry.space_group_name_H-M   'P 1'
#
loop_
_entity.id
_entity.type
_entity.pdbx_description
1 polymer ?
#
loop_
_entity_poly.entity_id
_entity_poly.type
_entity_poly.pdbx_seq_one_letter_code
_entity_poly.pdbx_strand_id
1 'polypeptide(L)'
;MSNLWAPGRVPVEAISTRMALRQLLLGRGWFNETRPPTCTSLTPSMRGVTKKHHKAGFLAVARRVLELRGLPPAGEAEAEEAWRIGQAWVPVYRRLELLTPLVGDAAELAVNADRATALEEAGMQSELGLMFSQECSPRNLAIQAGALVG
;
A
#
# COMPACT_ATOMS: atom_id res chain seq x y z
N MET A 1 -13.46 -8.91 2.88
CA MET A 1 -13.13 -7.53 3.31
C MET A 1 -11.72 -7.22 2.81
N SER A 2 -11.53 -6.30 1.86
CA SER A 2 -10.15 -5.92 1.49
C SER A 2 -9.61 -4.91 2.50
N ASN A 3 -8.64 -5.36 3.30
CA ASN A 3 -7.79 -4.45 4.05
C ASN A 3 -7.09 -3.55 3.03
N LEU A 4 -7.22 -2.23 3.18
CA LEU A 4 -6.40 -1.22 2.49
C LEU A 4 -4.89 -1.38 2.77
N TRP A 5 -4.54 -2.36 3.61
CA TRP A 5 -3.23 -2.64 4.22
C TRP A 5 -2.78 -4.09 4.01
N ALA A 6 -3.60 -4.94 3.37
CA ALA A 6 -3.17 -6.28 3.03
C ALA A 6 -2.15 -6.20 1.88
N PRO A 7 -1.02 -6.92 1.93
CA PRO A 7 -0.19 -7.13 0.74
C PRO A 7 -1.10 -7.70 -0.35
N GLY A 8 -1.27 -6.91 -1.40
CA GLY A 8 -2.27 -7.11 -2.42
C GLY A 8 -2.14 -6.02 -3.46
N ARG A 9 -2.61 -6.29 -4.68
CA ARG A 9 -2.52 -5.35 -5.80
C ARG A 9 -3.23 -4.06 -5.43
N VAL A 10 -2.51 -2.94 -5.39
CA VAL A 10 -3.15 -1.66 -5.09
C VAL A 10 -4.06 -1.29 -6.27
N PRO A 11 -5.33 -0.89 -6.01
CA PRO A 11 -6.22 -0.50 -7.09
C PRO A 11 -5.65 0.66 -7.90
N VAL A 12 -5.76 0.58 -9.23
CA VAL A 12 -5.30 1.64 -10.15
C VAL A 12 -5.87 2.99 -9.75
N GLU A 13 -7.16 3.01 -9.43
CA GLU A 13 -7.87 4.21 -9.02
C GLU A 13 -7.26 4.86 -7.76
N ALA A 14 -6.75 4.05 -6.82
CA ALA A 14 -6.09 4.56 -5.63
C ALA A 14 -4.76 5.24 -5.95
N ILE A 15 -3.99 4.67 -6.89
CA ILE A 15 -2.74 5.25 -7.38
C ILE A 15 -3.04 6.57 -8.10
N SER A 16 -3.97 6.55 -9.08
CA SER A 16 -4.37 7.74 -9.84
C SER A 16 -4.87 8.85 -8.93
N THR A 17 -5.72 8.52 -7.95
CA THR A 17 -6.28 9.49 -7.00
C THR A 17 -5.19 10.18 -6.19
N ARG A 18 -4.22 9.43 -5.65
CA ARG A 18 -3.13 10.00 -4.85
C ARG A 18 -2.23 10.90 -5.69
N MET A 19 -1.89 10.47 -6.91
CA MET A 19 -1.04 11.28 -7.80
C MET A 19 -1.75 12.54 -8.26
N ALA A 20 -3.03 12.42 -8.67
CA ALA A 20 -3.84 13.56 -9.07
C ALA A 20 -3.99 14.56 -7.92
N LEU A 21 -4.28 14.08 -6.72
CA LEU A 21 -4.38 14.93 -5.55
C LEU A 21 -3.06 15.64 -5.22
N ARG A 22 -1.93 14.95 -5.34
CA ARG A 22 -0.62 15.57 -5.14
C ARG A 22 -0.40 16.70 -6.15
N GLN A 23 -0.68 16.48 -7.43
CA GLN A 23 -0.52 17.52 -8.46
C GLN A 23 -1.40 18.72 -8.20
N LEU A 24 -2.67 18.48 -7.85
CA LEU A 24 -3.61 19.52 -7.48
C LEU A 24 -3.12 20.36 -6.29
N LEU A 25 -2.60 19.71 -5.25
CA LEU A 25 -2.08 20.39 -4.07
C LEU A 25 -0.78 21.15 -4.35
N LEU A 26 0.13 20.59 -5.14
CA LEU A 26 1.36 21.24 -5.56
C LEU A 26 1.08 22.50 -6.40
N GLY A 27 0.16 22.42 -7.36
CA GLY A 27 -0.28 23.58 -8.15
C GLY A 27 -0.89 24.70 -7.31
N ARG A 28 -1.29 24.40 -6.06
CA ARG A 28 -1.87 25.33 -5.10
C ARG A 28 -0.94 25.73 -3.96
N GLY A 29 0.36 25.46 -4.12
CA GLY A 29 1.38 25.87 -3.15
C GLY A 29 1.41 25.01 -1.88
N TRP A 30 0.76 23.86 -1.86
CA TRP A 30 0.76 22.96 -0.71
C TRP A 30 1.86 21.90 -0.87
N PHE A 31 2.97 22.07 -0.13
CA PHE A 31 4.22 21.29 -0.29
C PHE A 31 4.53 20.37 0.89
N ASN A 32 3.52 19.87 1.59
CA ASN A 32 3.72 19.11 2.83
C ASN A 32 4.15 17.64 2.61
N GLU A 33 4.57 17.28 1.40
CA GLU A 33 5.04 15.94 1.04
C GLU A 33 6.42 15.99 0.37
N THR A 34 7.46 15.72 1.15
CA THR A 34 8.86 15.72 0.69
C THR A 34 9.24 14.45 -0.08
N ARG A 35 8.42 13.41 -0.03
CA ARG A 35 8.66 12.13 -0.71
C ARG A 35 7.53 11.80 -1.67
N PRO A 36 7.80 11.03 -2.75
CA PRO A 36 6.74 10.47 -3.57
C PRO A 36 5.78 9.64 -2.71
N PRO A 37 4.47 9.73 -2.95
CA PRO A 37 3.46 8.97 -2.22
C PRO A 37 3.73 7.47 -2.36
N THR A 38 3.88 6.75 -1.24
CA THR A 38 3.95 5.29 -1.32
C THR A 38 2.55 4.72 -1.52
N CYS A 39 2.46 3.55 -2.13
CA CYS A 39 1.17 2.91 -2.37
C CYS A 39 0.53 2.35 -1.08
N THR A 40 1.29 2.30 0.00
CA THR A 40 0.91 1.65 1.26
C THR A 40 0.74 2.62 2.43
N SER A 41 1.36 3.82 2.42
CA SER A 41 1.26 4.77 3.53
C SER A 41 0.13 5.79 3.36
N LEU A 42 -0.54 6.14 4.48
CA LEU A 42 -1.34 7.36 4.58
C LEU A 42 -0.41 8.58 4.41
N THR A 43 -0.41 9.16 3.22
CA THR A 43 0.36 10.38 2.96
C THR A 43 -0.31 11.58 3.63
N PRO A 44 0.44 12.64 3.98
CA PRO A 44 -0.13 13.88 4.52
C PRO A 44 -1.31 14.44 3.69
N SER A 45 -1.29 14.31 2.36
CA SER A 45 -2.42 14.71 1.48
C SER A 45 -3.70 13.93 1.77
N MET A 46 -3.60 12.66 2.15
CA MET A 46 -4.76 11.78 2.36
C MET A 46 -5.34 11.85 3.78
N ARG A 47 -4.72 12.61 4.69
CA ARG A 47 -5.19 12.72 6.08
C ARG A 47 -6.62 13.30 6.13
N GLY A 48 -7.53 12.60 6.78
CA GLY A 48 -8.95 12.99 6.91
C GLY A 48 -9.84 12.55 5.74
N VAL A 49 -9.30 11.80 4.77
CA VAL A 49 -10.08 11.10 3.74
C VAL A 49 -10.56 9.77 4.29
N THR A 50 -11.84 9.45 4.10
CA THR A 50 -12.45 8.19 4.56
C THR A 50 -12.77 7.27 3.39
N LYS A 51 -13.04 5.99 3.67
CA LYS A 51 -13.46 5.00 2.67
C LYS A 51 -14.68 5.45 1.85
N LYS A 52 -15.60 6.22 2.45
CA LYS A 52 -16.77 6.79 1.78
C LYS A 52 -16.36 7.74 0.64
N HIS A 53 -15.35 8.59 0.88
CA HIS A 53 -14.84 9.52 -0.13
C HIS A 53 -14.17 8.77 -1.27
N HIS A 54 -13.35 7.76 -0.95
CA HIS A 54 -12.72 6.92 -1.97
C HIS A 54 -13.73 6.22 -2.88
N LYS A 55 -14.81 5.66 -2.31
CA LYS A 55 -15.88 5.04 -3.11
C LYS A 55 -16.63 6.02 -4.00
N ALA A 56 -16.62 7.31 -3.65
CA ALA A 56 -17.25 8.37 -4.43
C ALA A 56 -16.32 8.96 -5.51
N GLY A 57 -15.12 8.42 -5.66
CA GLY A 57 -14.16 8.79 -6.71
C GLY A 57 -13.30 10.02 -6.38
N PHE A 58 -12.45 10.37 -7.34
CA PHE A 58 -11.43 11.41 -7.20
C PHE A 58 -11.97 12.77 -6.78
N LEU A 59 -13.05 13.26 -7.41
CA LEU A 59 -13.61 14.59 -7.11
C LEU A 59 -14.07 14.71 -5.65
N ALA A 60 -14.65 13.65 -5.09
CA ALA A 60 -15.07 13.63 -3.69
C ALA A 60 -13.87 13.68 -2.74
N VAL A 61 -12.77 13.00 -3.09
CA VAL A 61 -11.51 13.05 -2.35
C VAL A 61 -10.89 14.45 -2.46
N ALA A 62 -10.76 14.99 -3.67
CA ALA A 62 -10.17 16.30 -3.92
C ALA A 62 -10.90 17.40 -3.16
N ARG A 63 -12.24 17.45 -3.24
CA ARG A 63 -13.06 18.40 -2.50
C ARG A 63 -12.81 18.33 -1.01
N ARG A 64 -12.81 17.12 -0.43
CA ARG A 64 -12.60 16.94 1.01
C ARG A 64 -11.21 17.39 1.45
N VAL A 65 -10.19 17.08 0.66
CA VAL A 65 -8.81 17.44 1.01
C VAL A 65 -8.59 18.94 0.88
N LEU A 66 -9.11 19.59 -0.16
CA LEU A 66 -9.04 21.04 -0.31
C LEU A 66 -9.74 21.76 0.84
N GLU A 67 -10.95 21.32 1.20
CA GLU A 67 -11.71 21.84 2.35
C GLU A 67 -10.90 21.74 3.65
N LEU A 68 -10.36 20.56 3.96
CA LEU A 68 -9.56 20.35 5.16
C LEU A 68 -8.25 21.16 5.19
N ARG A 69 -7.82 21.71 4.05
CA ARG A 69 -6.57 22.47 3.88
C ARG A 69 -6.85 23.96 3.74
N GLY A 70 -8.12 24.38 3.87
CA GLY A 70 -8.52 25.78 3.71
C GLY A 70 -8.33 26.30 2.29
N LEU A 71 -8.30 25.41 1.29
CA LEU A 71 -8.13 25.75 -0.12
C LEU A 71 -9.50 25.83 -0.80
N PRO A 72 -9.69 26.70 -1.81
CA PRO A 72 -10.94 26.77 -2.56
C PRO A 72 -11.23 25.43 -3.27
N PRO A 73 -12.46 25.15 -3.72
CA PRO A 73 -12.73 23.99 -4.56
C PRO A 73 -11.88 23.97 -5.84
N ALA A 74 -11.63 22.78 -6.39
CA ALA A 74 -10.99 22.62 -7.69
C ALA A 74 -11.93 23.09 -8.81
N GLY A 75 -11.37 23.80 -9.81
CA GLY A 75 -12.08 24.00 -11.07
C GLY A 75 -12.19 22.70 -11.84
N GLU A 76 -13.15 22.61 -12.78
CA GLU A 76 -13.35 21.40 -13.60
C GLU A 76 -12.09 21.05 -14.41
N ALA A 77 -11.59 21.99 -15.21
CA ALA A 77 -10.37 21.80 -16.01
C ALA A 77 -9.13 21.46 -15.17
N GLU A 78 -9.02 22.04 -13.97
CA GLU A 78 -7.93 21.76 -13.03
C GLU A 78 -8.01 20.33 -12.48
N ALA A 79 -9.22 19.88 -12.12
CA ALA A 79 -9.46 18.52 -11.65
C ALA A 79 -9.22 17.48 -12.75
N GLU A 80 -9.67 17.76 -13.98
CA GLU A 80 -9.44 16.90 -15.14
C GLU A 80 -7.95 16.76 -15.46
N GLU A 81 -7.21 17.88 -15.47
CA GLU A 81 -5.77 17.87 -15.71
C GLU A 81 -5.02 17.10 -14.61
N ALA A 82 -5.35 17.36 -13.35
CA ALA A 82 -4.79 16.61 -12.23
C ALA A 82 -5.07 15.10 -12.36
N TRP A 83 -6.29 14.72 -12.72
CA TRP A 83 -6.68 13.33 -12.93
C TRP A 83 -5.91 12.68 -14.07
N ARG A 84 -5.78 13.37 -15.21
CA ARG A 84 -5.03 12.91 -16.38
C ARG A 84 -3.56 12.66 -16.03
N ILE A 85 -2.92 13.59 -15.33
CA ILE A 85 -1.55 13.41 -14.84
C ILE A 85 -1.49 12.20 -13.89
N GLY A 86 -2.46 12.08 -12.96
CA GLY A 86 -2.53 10.97 -12.02
C GLY A 86 -2.57 9.61 -12.70
N GLN A 87 -3.36 9.46 -13.77
CA GLN A 87 -3.41 8.24 -14.56
C GLN A 87 -2.09 7.91 -15.25
N ALA A 88 -1.36 8.92 -15.74
CA ALA A 88 -0.08 8.72 -16.42
C ALA A 88 1.00 8.08 -15.52
N TRP A 89 0.87 8.22 -14.19
CA TRP A 89 1.79 7.62 -13.22
C TRP A 89 1.52 6.15 -12.91
N VAL A 90 0.34 5.63 -13.25
CA VAL A 90 -0.07 4.24 -12.90
C VAL A 90 0.93 3.18 -13.38
N PRO A 91 1.43 3.21 -14.63
CA PRO A 91 2.38 2.19 -15.10
C PRO A 91 3.71 2.21 -14.34
N VAL A 92 4.17 3.39 -13.93
CA VAL A 92 5.42 3.57 -13.16
C VAL A 92 5.27 2.97 -11.76
N TYR A 93 4.20 3.32 -11.05
CA TYR A 93 3.94 2.78 -9.71
C TYR A 93 3.67 1.29 -9.71
N ARG A 94 2.97 0.76 -10.72
CA ARG A 94 2.81 -0.68 -10.88
C ARG A 94 4.14 -1.41 -10.99
N ARG A 95 5.13 -0.85 -11.69
CA ARG A 95 6.48 -1.45 -11.78
C ARG A 95 7.19 -1.46 -10.43
N LEU A 96 7.06 -0.40 -9.63
CA LEU A 96 7.64 -0.33 -8.28
C LEU A 96 6.93 -1.27 -7.30
N GLU A 97 5.61 -1.42 -7.44
CA GLU A 97 4.84 -2.37 -6.64
C GLU A 97 5.25 -3.80 -6.92
N LEU A 98 5.58 -4.19 -8.15
CA LEU A 98 5.99 -5.57 -8.45
C LEU A 98 7.20 -6.03 -7.63
N LEU A 99 8.13 -5.11 -7.31
CA LEU A 99 9.31 -5.44 -6.51
C LEU A 99 8.97 -5.67 -5.03
N THR A 100 7.90 -5.06 -4.51
CA THR A 100 7.63 -5.06 -3.07
C THR A 100 7.15 -6.43 -2.56
N PRO A 101 6.17 -7.13 -3.20
CA PRO A 101 5.85 -8.51 -2.89
C PRO A 101 7.02 -9.43 -3.17
N LEU A 102 7.69 -9.31 -4.32
CA LEU A 102 8.80 -10.23 -4.66
C LEU A 102 9.95 -10.17 -3.64
N VAL A 103 10.37 -8.98 -3.23
CA VAL A 103 11.42 -8.80 -2.23
C VAL A 103 10.89 -9.12 -0.82
N GLY A 104 9.65 -8.73 -0.52
CA GLY A 104 9.02 -9.02 0.76
C GLY A 104 8.90 -10.51 1.03
N ASP A 105 8.38 -11.26 0.07
CA ASP A 105 8.15 -12.71 0.16
C ASP A 105 9.50 -13.45 0.20
N ALA A 106 10.47 -13.05 -0.62
CA ALA A 106 11.81 -13.63 -0.59
C ALA A 106 12.53 -13.37 0.74
N ALA A 107 12.41 -12.16 1.29
CA ALA A 107 12.98 -11.82 2.59
C ALA A 107 12.25 -12.55 3.73
N GLU A 108 10.92 -12.63 3.68
CA GLU A 108 10.11 -13.38 4.65
C GLU A 108 10.48 -14.87 4.65
N LEU A 109 10.67 -15.47 3.48
CA LEU A 109 11.15 -16.85 3.35
C LEU A 109 12.56 -17.02 3.92
N ALA A 110 13.50 -16.14 3.54
CA ALA A 110 14.88 -16.22 4.01
C ALA A 110 14.99 -16.11 5.54
N VAL A 111 14.26 -15.19 6.15
CA VAL A 111 14.23 -15.00 7.62
C VAL A 111 13.60 -16.20 8.33
N ASN A 112 12.52 -16.78 7.78
CA ASN A 112 11.91 -17.96 8.38
C ASN A 112 12.78 -19.21 8.23
N ALA A 113 13.50 -19.36 7.11
CA ALA A 113 14.47 -20.44 6.92
C ALA A 113 15.64 -20.35 7.90
N ASP A 114 16.22 -19.17 8.09
CA ASP A 114 17.28 -18.93 9.07
C ASP A 114 16.83 -19.33 10.50
N ARG A 115 15.61 -18.94 10.89
CA ARG A 115 15.02 -19.31 12.18
C ARG A 115 14.73 -20.80 12.32
N ALA A 116 14.28 -21.45 11.24
CA ALA A 116 14.06 -22.89 11.20
C ALA A 116 15.38 -23.65 11.44
N THR A 117 16.45 -23.25 10.75
CA THR A 117 17.81 -23.77 10.96
C THR A 117 18.28 -23.58 12.41
N ALA A 118 18.08 -22.41 12.99
CA ALA A 118 18.44 -22.17 14.40
C ALA A 118 17.69 -23.08 15.39
N LEU A 119 16.45 -23.45 15.10
CA LEU A 119 15.67 -24.40 15.90
C LEU A 119 16.19 -25.84 15.73
N GLU A 120 16.58 -26.21 14.52
CA GLU A 120 17.21 -27.51 14.22
C GLU A 120 18.57 -27.66 14.91
N GLU A 121 19.39 -26.62 14.89
CA GLU A 121 20.66 -26.55 15.64
C GLU A 121 20.45 -26.69 17.15
N ALA A 122 19.29 -26.26 17.67
CA ALA A 122 18.89 -26.44 19.06
C ALA A 122 18.32 -27.83 19.38
N GLY A 123 18.28 -28.75 18.40
CA GLY A 123 17.79 -30.12 18.57
C GLY A 123 16.27 -30.27 18.42
N MET A 124 15.58 -29.29 17.84
CA MET A 124 14.16 -29.39 17.52
C MET A 124 13.96 -29.88 16.09
N GLN A 125 12.80 -30.46 15.80
CA GLN A 125 12.36 -30.64 14.41
C GLN A 125 11.58 -29.40 13.99
N SER A 126 11.89 -28.85 12.80
CA SER A 126 11.24 -27.67 12.27
C SER A 126 10.66 -27.89 10.86
N GLU A 127 9.53 -27.27 10.55
CA GLU A 127 8.94 -27.28 9.21
C GLU A 127 8.40 -25.88 8.87
N LEU A 128 8.68 -25.42 7.64
CA LEU A 128 8.11 -24.21 7.09
C LEU A 128 6.81 -24.52 6.34
N GLY A 129 5.75 -23.79 6.67
CA GLY A 129 4.45 -24.01 6.04
C GLY A 129 3.57 -22.77 6.05
N LEU A 130 2.50 -22.83 5.25
CA LEU A 130 1.45 -21.83 5.26
C LEU A 130 0.43 -22.19 6.34
N MET A 131 0.28 -21.35 7.36
CA MET A 131 -0.56 -21.67 8.53
C MET A 131 -2.06 -21.41 8.29
N PHE A 132 -2.40 -20.52 7.35
CA PHE A 132 -3.77 -20.13 7.04
C PHE A 132 -3.97 -20.10 5.52
N SER A 133 -5.22 -20.14 5.05
CA SER A 133 -5.49 -19.86 3.64
C SER A 133 -5.10 -18.41 3.29
N GLN A 134 -4.72 -18.15 2.04
CA GLN A 134 -4.40 -16.80 1.58
C GLN A 134 -5.58 -15.82 1.74
N GLU A 135 -6.81 -16.33 1.79
CA GLU A 135 -8.02 -15.53 2.05
C GLU A 135 -8.08 -14.99 3.48
N CYS A 136 -7.49 -15.71 4.45
CA CYS A 136 -7.44 -15.33 5.86
C CYS A 136 -6.27 -14.39 6.16
N SER A 137 -5.08 -14.69 5.64
CA SER A 137 -3.92 -13.80 5.71
C SER A 137 -3.03 -13.96 4.49
N PRO A 138 -2.70 -12.86 3.78
CA PRO A 138 -1.73 -12.88 2.70
C PRO A 138 -0.28 -13.00 3.19
N ARG A 139 -0.03 -12.91 4.51
CA ARG A 139 1.25 -13.25 5.16
C ARG A 139 1.01 -14.38 6.15
N ASN A 140 1.34 -15.58 5.74
CA ASN A 140 0.96 -16.81 6.43
C ASN A 140 2.08 -17.84 6.48
N LEU A 141 3.30 -17.49 6.08
CA LEU A 141 4.46 -18.36 6.26
C LEU A 141 4.81 -18.42 7.75
N ALA A 142 4.85 -19.63 8.30
CA ALA A 142 5.12 -19.89 9.70
C ALA A 142 6.10 -21.06 9.84
N ILE A 143 6.77 -21.10 11.00
CA ILE A 143 7.59 -22.23 11.42
C ILE A 143 6.75 -23.05 12.41
N GLN A 144 6.57 -24.34 12.11
CA GLN A 144 6.12 -25.31 13.09
C GLN A 144 7.37 -25.99 13.67
N ALA A 145 7.48 -26.01 14.99
CA ALA A 145 8.60 -26.67 15.65
C ALA A 145 8.12 -27.51 16.83
N GLY A 146 8.70 -28.69 16.98
CA GLY A 146 8.36 -29.65 18.03
C GLY A 146 9.59 -30.39 18.53
N ALA A 147 9.45 -31.01 19.70
CA ALA A 147 10.47 -31.94 20.18
C ALA A 147 10.59 -33.13 19.22
N LEU A 148 11.81 -33.61 19.00
CA LEU A 148 12.03 -34.90 18.35
C LEU A 148 11.29 -35.97 19.17
N VAL A 149 10.21 -36.51 18.62
CA VAL A 149 9.57 -37.71 19.17
C VAL A 149 10.48 -38.87 18.76
N GLY A 150 11.29 -39.33 19.71
CA GLY A 150 12.08 -40.56 19.57
C GLY A 150 11.20 -41.80 19.48
#